data_AF-A0A2K8YXW8-F1
#
_entry.id   AF-A0A2K8YXW8-F1
#
_cell.length_a   1.000
_cell.length_b   1.000
_cell.length_c   1.000
_cell.angle_alpha   90.00
_cell.angle_beta   90.00
_cell.angle_gamma   90.00
#
_symmetry.space_group_name_H-M   'P 1'
#
loop_
_entity.id
_entity.type
_entity.pdbx_description
1 polymer ?
#
loop_
_entity_poly.entity_id
_entity_poly.type
_entity_poly.pdbx_seq_one_letter_code
_entity_poly.pdbx_strand_id
1 'polypeptide(L)'
;MKKVLTLMLGLVASAASFANVSTPQTSAAQTRVVMTPERKIKLYVQPLQTKGQLAILDADGQAVYTQNVALGKGLSEQFDVSSLGTGTYHLILKTGDEIVSKAFVVQANPNESFVIQ
;
A
#
# COMPACT_ATOMS: atom_id res chain seq x y z
N MET A 1 -28.35 -38.71 -47.11
CA MET A 1 -28.18 -37.87 -45.90
C MET A 1 -26.75 -37.99 -45.40
N LYS A 2 -26.03 -36.87 -45.29
CA LYS A 2 -25.05 -36.52 -44.23
C LYS A 2 -24.28 -35.27 -44.68
N LYS A 3 -24.59 -34.14 -44.06
CA LYS A 3 -23.96 -32.84 -44.28
C LYS A 3 -22.67 -32.82 -43.45
N VAL A 4 -21.52 -32.60 -44.07
CA VAL A 4 -20.26 -32.38 -43.35
C VAL A 4 -20.04 -30.89 -43.25
N LEU A 5 -20.26 -30.39 -42.03
CA LEU A 5 -20.04 -29.03 -41.58
C LEU A 5 -18.55 -28.88 -41.27
N THR A 6 -17.78 -28.14 -42.08
CA THR A 6 -16.39 -27.85 -41.75
C THR A 6 -16.34 -26.64 -40.83
N LEU A 7 -15.94 -26.92 -39.60
CA LEU A 7 -15.89 -26.05 -38.44
C LEU A 7 -14.79 -24.97 -38.62
N MET A 8 -15.19 -23.69 -38.59
CA MET A 8 -14.29 -22.54 -38.47
C MET A 8 -13.56 -22.61 -37.11
N LEU A 9 -12.30 -23.04 -37.11
CA LEU A 9 -11.41 -22.89 -35.95
C LEU A 9 -10.95 -21.43 -35.89
N GLY A 10 -11.70 -20.60 -35.15
CA GLY A 10 -11.25 -19.28 -34.76
C GLY A 10 -10.07 -19.40 -33.79
N LEU A 11 -8.85 -19.08 -34.26
CA LEU A 11 -7.72 -18.82 -33.38
C LEU A 11 -7.96 -17.45 -32.72
N VAL A 12 -8.59 -17.42 -31.56
CA VAL A 12 -8.53 -16.25 -30.68
C VAL A 12 -7.15 -16.29 -30.01
N ALA A 13 -6.19 -15.56 -30.57
CA ALA A 13 -4.96 -15.24 -29.88
C ALA A 13 -5.29 -14.22 -28.77
N SER A 14 -5.47 -14.70 -27.55
CA SER A 14 -5.59 -13.84 -26.37
C SER A 14 -4.26 -13.13 -26.15
N ALA A 15 -4.16 -11.87 -26.60
CA ALA A 15 -3.08 -10.99 -26.20
C ALA A 15 -3.25 -10.66 -24.71
N ALA A 16 -2.45 -11.31 -23.85
CA ALA A 16 -2.34 -10.92 -22.45
C ALA A 16 -1.71 -9.52 -22.41
N SER A 17 -2.54 -8.51 -22.16
CA SER A 17 -2.07 -7.14 -21.95
C SER A 17 -1.57 -7.02 -20.51
N PHE A 18 -0.27 -7.20 -20.31
CA PHE A 18 0.35 -6.79 -19.05
C PHE A 18 0.39 -5.27 -19.03
N ALA A 19 -0.45 -4.66 -18.19
CA ALA A 19 -0.35 -3.24 -17.87
C ALA A 19 1.02 -3.02 -17.20
N ASN A 20 1.97 -2.50 -17.98
CA ASN A 20 3.24 -2.03 -17.46
C ASN A 20 2.94 -0.81 -16.60
N VAL A 21 2.79 -1.01 -15.29
CA VAL A 21 2.66 0.09 -14.33
C VAL A 21 4.03 0.75 -14.29
N SER A 22 4.21 1.77 -15.13
CA SER A 22 5.36 2.65 -15.08
C SER A 22 5.38 3.29 -13.70
N THR A 23 6.15 2.74 -12.77
CA THR A 23 6.52 3.42 -11.54
C THR A 23 7.27 4.68 -11.96
N PRO A 24 6.73 5.89 -11.68
CA PRO A 24 7.52 7.09 -11.86
C PRO A 24 8.74 6.96 -10.96
N GLN A 25 9.92 6.89 -11.58
CA GLN A 25 11.18 7.05 -10.86
C GLN A 25 11.32 8.53 -10.51
N THR A 26 10.47 9.00 -9.60
CA THR A 26 10.63 10.30 -8.98
C THR A 26 11.79 10.19 -8.01
N SER A 27 12.72 11.14 -8.13
CA SER A 27 13.79 11.40 -7.17
C SER A 27 13.13 11.70 -5.82
N ALA A 28 12.82 10.63 -5.07
CA ALA A 28 12.03 10.71 -3.86
C ALA A 28 12.80 11.52 -2.82
N ALA A 29 12.19 12.60 -2.34
CA ALA A 29 12.45 13.06 -0.98
C ALA A 29 12.44 11.80 -0.09
N GLN A 30 13.58 11.52 0.54
CA GLN A 30 13.94 10.23 1.10
C GLN A 30 12.96 9.82 2.21
N THR A 31 11.84 9.24 1.82
CA THR A 31 10.79 8.84 2.75
C THR A 31 11.18 7.50 3.32
N ARG A 32 11.48 7.50 4.63
CA ARG A 32 11.92 6.29 5.34
C ARG A 32 10.81 5.82 6.26
N VAL A 33 10.50 4.53 6.14
CA VAL A 33 9.57 3.84 7.03
C VAL A 33 10.36 2.78 7.80
N VAL A 34 10.24 2.75 9.12
CA VAL A 34 10.91 1.76 9.99
C VAL A 34 9.90 1.13 10.94
N MET A 35 9.82 -0.20 10.95
CA MET A 35 9.05 -0.96 11.94
C MET A 35 9.90 -1.17 13.20
N THR A 36 9.34 -0.92 14.37
CA THR A 36 9.98 -1.21 15.66
C THR A 36 9.47 -2.54 16.23
N PRO A 37 10.21 -3.18 17.15
CA PRO A 37 9.79 -4.43 17.81
C PRO A 37 8.46 -4.34 18.57
N GLU A 38 8.01 -3.12 18.85
CA GLU A 38 6.82 -2.80 19.64
C GLU A 38 5.58 -2.57 18.76
N ARG A 39 5.55 -3.11 17.53
CA ARG A 39 4.48 -2.85 16.55
C ARG A 39 4.24 -1.36 16.30
N LYS A 40 5.32 -0.57 16.23
CA LYS A 40 5.23 0.84 15.83
C LYS A 40 5.90 1.08 14.50
N ILE A 41 5.32 1.97 13.72
CA ILE A 41 5.87 2.40 12.43
C ILE A 41 6.28 3.84 12.55
N LYS A 42 7.54 4.14 12.23
CA LYS A 42 8.03 5.52 12.14
C LYS A 42 8.08 5.95 10.69
N LEU A 43 7.36 7.03 10.36
CA LEU A 43 7.40 7.71 9.08
C LEU A 43 8.28 8.94 9.19
N TYR A 44 9.26 9.05 8.31
CA TYR A 44 10.09 10.24 8.15
C TYR A 44 9.89 10.82 6.75
N VAL A 45 9.55 12.11 6.70
CA VAL A 45 9.42 12.91 5.48
C VAL A 45 10.29 14.16 5.64
N GLN A 46 11.13 14.44 4.65
CA GLN A 46 11.93 15.67 4.65
C GLN A 46 11.03 16.91 4.50
N PRO A 47 11.50 18.10 4.93
CA PRO A 47 10.72 19.32 4.76
C PRO A 47 10.33 19.58 3.31
N LEU A 48 9.03 19.78 3.10
CA LEU A 48 8.42 20.08 1.82
C LEU A 48 7.37 21.16 2.02
N GLN A 49 7.47 22.29 1.30
CA GLN A 49 6.57 23.44 1.47
C GLN A 49 5.16 23.18 0.88
N THR A 50 4.49 22.15 1.40
CA THR A 50 3.15 21.71 0.96
C THR A 50 2.37 21.08 2.11
N LYS A 51 1.09 20.81 1.85
CA LYS A 51 0.24 19.97 2.69
C LYS A 51 0.08 18.61 2.04
N GLY A 52 -0.10 17.58 2.86
CA GLY A 52 -0.35 16.23 2.40
C GLY A 52 -1.51 15.58 3.13
N GLN A 53 -1.98 14.47 2.55
CA GLN A 53 -2.88 13.54 3.21
C GLN A 53 -2.14 12.24 3.44
N LEU A 54 -2.04 11.86 4.72
CA LEU A 54 -1.51 10.59 5.14
C LEU A 54 -2.65 9.60 5.36
N ALA A 55 -2.48 8.36 4.92
CA ALA A 55 -3.43 7.29 5.15
C ALA A 55 -2.73 5.96 5.39
N ILE A 56 -3.35 5.10 6.19
CA ILE A 56 -3.04 3.67 6.25
C ILE A 56 -4.22 2.94 5.62
N LEU A 57 -3.95 2.17 4.58
CA LEU A 57 -4.93 1.32 3.92
C LEU A 57 -4.71 -0.15 4.27
N ASP A 58 -5.77 -0.92 4.39
CA ASP A 58 -5.72 -2.38 4.46
C ASP A 58 -5.49 -3.01 3.08
N ALA A 59 -5.52 -4.35 3.02
CA ALA A 59 -5.30 -5.12 1.80
C ALA A 59 -6.38 -4.89 0.73
N ASP A 60 -7.59 -4.49 1.14
CA ASP A 60 -8.71 -4.18 0.24
C ASP A 60 -8.68 -2.71 -0.22
N GLY A 61 -7.69 -1.93 0.24
CA GLY A 61 -7.54 -0.51 -0.05
C GLY A 61 -8.44 0.39 0.80
N GLN A 62 -9.08 -0.14 1.84
CA GLN A 62 -9.90 0.65 2.75
C GLN A 62 -9.03 1.39 3.76
N ALA A 63 -9.35 2.66 3.99
CA ALA A 63 -8.60 3.49 4.92
C ALA A 63 -8.95 3.14 6.38
N VAL A 64 -7.97 2.62 7.12
CA VAL A 64 -8.06 2.38 8.56
C VAL A 64 -7.55 3.57 9.38
N TYR A 65 -6.81 4.48 8.72
CA TYR A 65 -6.35 5.74 9.29
C TYR A 65 -6.25 6.80 8.19
N THR A 66 -6.62 8.04 8.50
CA THR A 66 -6.44 9.19 7.62
C THR A 66 -6.15 10.45 8.42
N GLN A 67 -5.21 11.27 7.94
CA GLN A 67 -4.89 12.55 8.55
C GLN A 67 -4.37 13.55 7.51
N ASN A 68 -4.74 14.82 7.65
CA ASN A 68 -4.12 15.90 6.89
C ASN A 68 -2.88 16.41 7.65
N VAL A 69 -1.75 16.51 6.98
CA VAL A 69 -0.46 16.88 7.56
C VAL A 69 0.14 18.09 6.85
N ALA A 70 0.79 18.98 7.60
CA ALA A 70 1.58 20.07 7.04
C ALA A 70 3.05 19.66 7.00
N LEU A 71 3.67 19.66 5.81
CA LEU A 71 5.01 19.14 5.61
C LEU A 71 6.10 20.23 5.60
N GLY A 72 5.72 21.49 5.83
CA GLY A 72 6.63 22.64 5.71
C GLY A 72 7.89 22.59 6.59
N LYS A 73 7.88 21.77 7.65
CA LYS A 73 9.04 21.51 8.53
C LYS A 73 9.50 20.03 8.49
N GLY A 74 8.97 19.24 7.57
CA GLY A 74 9.10 17.80 7.53
C GLY A 74 8.09 17.11 8.44
N LEU A 75 8.08 15.78 8.41
CA LEU A 75 7.22 14.95 9.24
C LEU A 75 8.05 13.85 9.88
N SER A 76 7.85 13.64 11.17
CA SER A 76 8.39 12.50 11.92
C SER A 76 7.27 11.99 12.81
N GLU A 77 6.53 11.00 12.34
CA GLU A 77 5.35 10.49 13.02
C GLU A 77 5.49 9.01 13.33
N GLN A 78 4.98 8.61 14.48
CA GLN A 78 5.01 7.22 14.93
C GLN A 78 3.58 6.72 15.10
N PHE A 79 3.26 5.64 14.37
CA PHE A 79 1.97 4.98 14.43
C PHE A 79 2.09 3.74 15.30
N ASP A 80 1.19 3.61 16.26
CA ASP A 80 0.96 2.34 16.95
C ASP A 80 0.00 1.51 16.10
N VAL A 81 0.47 0.36 15.60
CA VAL A 81 -0.33 -0.56 14.78
C VAL A 81 -0.76 -1.79 15.57
N SER A 82 -0.68 -1.75 16.90
CA SER A 82 -1.03 -2.89 17.76
C SER A 82 -2.50 -3.28 17.70
N SER A 83 -3.39 -2.33 17.39
CA SER A 83 -4.83 -2.56 17.20
C SER A 83 -5.19 -3.09 15.81
N LEU A 84 -4.25 -3.09 14.86
CA LEU A 84 -4.49 -3.63 13.53
C LEU A 84 -4.42 -5.15 13.55
N GLY A 85 -5.28 -5.79 12.75
CA GLY A 85 -5.25 -7.23 12.53
C GLY A 85 -3.95 -7.67 11.84
N THR A 86 -3.69 -8.97 11.87
CA THR A 86 -2.61 -9.54 11.06
C THR A 86 -2.93 -9.36 9.59
N GLY A 87 -2.00 -8.82 8.80
CA GLY A 87 -2.26 -8.51 7.40
C GLY A 87 -1.21 -7.61 6.76
N THR A 88 -1.39 -7.37 5.46
CA THR A 88 -0.59 -6.39 4.70
C THR A 88 -1.34 -5.08 4.65
N TYR A 89 -0.61 -3.99 4.89
CA TYR A 89 -1.14 -2.64 4.91
C TYR A 89 -0.26 -1.72 4.07
N HIS A 90 -0.84 -0.61 3.61
CA HIS A 90 -0.15 0.40 2.82
C HIS A 90 -0.20 1.74 3.55
N LEU A 91 0.97 2.29 3.89
CA LEU A 91 1.10 3.68 4.29
C LEU A 91 1.22 4.53 3.03
N ILE A 92 0.32 5.49 2.86
CA ILE A 92 0.24 6.36 1.69
C ILE A 92 0.31 7.81 2.12
N LEU A 93 1.24 8.57 1.52
CA LEU A 93 1.30 10.02 1.62
C LEU A 93 0.99 10.61 0.24
N LYS A 94 -0.11 11.37 0.14
CA LYS A 94 -0.48 12.12 -1.06
C LYS A 94 -0.13 13.60 -0.88
N THR A 95 0.61 14.18 -1.80
CA THR A 95 1.02 15.59 -1.79
C THR A 95 0.85 16.18 -3.18
N GLY A 96 -0.20 16.97 -3.40
CA GLY A 96 -0.54 17.46 -4.74
C GLY A 96 -0.74 16.29 -5.70
N ASP A 97 0.11 16.21 -6.73
CA ASP A 97 0.08 15.17 -7.76
C ASP A 97 0.96 13.95 -7.44
N GLU A 98 1.71 13.98 -6.33
CA GLU A 98 2.60 12.88 -5.94
C GLU A 98 1.92 11.97 -4.90
N ILE A 99 2.09 10.66 -5.10
CA ILE A 99 1.63 9.63 -4.16
C ILE A 99 2.82 8.74 -3.82
N VAL A 100 3.23 8.77 -2.56
CA VAL A 100 4.23 7.85 -2.01
C VAL A 100 3.50 6.73 -1.28
N SER A 101 3.74 5.47 -1.67
CA SER A 101 3.18 4.29 -1.01
C SER A 101 4.29 3.38 -0.49
N LYS A 102 4.15 2.91 0.75
CA LYS A 102 5.01 1.90 1.36
C LYS A 102 4.15 0.82 2.02
N ALA A 103 4.36 -0.42 1.58
CA ALA A 103 3.73 -1.57 2.21
C ALA A 103 4.45 -1.95 3.51
N PHE A 104 3.69 -2.43 4.49
CA PHE A 104 4.20 -3.06 5.70
C PHE A 104 3.29 -4.24 6.08
N VAL A 105 3.85 -5.19 6.83
CA VAL A 105 3.11 -6.38 7.28
C VAL A 105 2.99 -6.35 8.80
N VAL A 106 1.77 -6.47 9.30
CA VAL A 106 1.48 -6.76 10.70
C VAL A 106 1.40 -8.27 10.84
N GLN A 107 2.29 -8.85 11.63
CA GLN A 107 2.33 -10.29 11.88
C GLN A 107 1.74 -10.61 13.26
N ALA A 108 1.03 -11.73 13.36
CA ALA A 108 0.63 -12.28 14.65
C ALA A 108 1.88 -12.49 15.51
N ASN A 109 1.82 -12.13 16.79
CA ASN A 109 2.92 -12.45 17.69
C ASN A 109 2.74 -13.89 18.14
N PRO A 110 3.62 -14.84 17.77
CA PRO A 110 3.44 -16.26 18.10
C PRO A 110 3.44 -16.55 19.61
N ASN A 111 3.79 -15.57 20.44
CA ASN A 111 3.78 -15.66 21.90
C ASN A 111 2.54 -15.02 22.56
N GLU A 112 1.55 -14.59 21.78
CA GLU A 112 0.30 -14.03 22.30
C GLU A 112 -0.60 -15.19 22.78
N SER A 113 -0.67 -15.42 24.10
CA SER A 113 -1.58 -16.40 24.70
C SER A 113 -3.01 -15.90 24.64
N PHE A 114 -3.89 -16.64 23.97
CA PHE A 114 -5.33 -16.40 23.99
C PHE A 114 -5.99 -17.32 25.01
N VAL A 115 -6.76 -16.75 25.95
CA VAL A 115 -7.66 -17.51 26.82
C VAL A 115 -9.04 -17.48 26.15
N ILE A 116 -9.52 -18.64 25.72
CA ILE A 116 -10.88 -18.79 25.18
C ILE A 116 -11.81 -18.96 26.38
N GLN A 117 -12.83 -18.11 26.52
CA GLN A 117 -13.90 -18.24 27.53
C GLN A 117 -15.05 -19.07 26.99
#